data_AF-A0A1G0BVA4-F1
#
_entry.id   AF-A0A1G0BVA4-F1
#
_cell.length_a   1.000
_cell.length_b   1.000
_cell.length_c   1.000
_cell.angle_alpha   90.00
_cell.angle_beta   90.00
_cell.angle_gamma   90.00
#
_symmetry.space_group_name_H-M   'P 1'
#
loop_
_entity.id
_entity.type
_entity.pdbx_description
1 polymer ?
#
loop_
_entity_poly.entity_id
_entity_poly.type
_entity_poly.pdbx_seq_one_letter_code
_entity_poly.pdbx_strand_id
1 'polypeptide(L)'
;MKNVVKKLVVATALVFSVGVSAQDRKEKLKNATPEEKVEMRTNKMSEKLGLDENQKKKVKEVFAAQQKENEAVREEMKSEREKARAEREKALAEKKAILKKQHEALKAKLKPILTEEQFKKWEAMQNENMEKVKERRNHKKQ
;
A
#
# COMPACT_ATOMS: atom_id res chain seq x y z
N MET A 1 -12.17 51.90 37.56
CA MET A 1 -11.55 50.63 37.13
C MET A 1 -12.36 49.40 37.56
N LYS A 2 -13.62 49.25 37.13
CA LYS A 2 -14.43 48.02 37.40
C LYS A 2 -15.07 47.43 36.14
N ASN A 3 -14.93 48.09 34.98
CA ASN A 3 -15.56 47.69 33.71
C ASN A 3 -14.55 47.24 32.64
N VAL A 4 -13.25 47.20 32.96
CA VAL A 4 -12.18 46.82 32.01
C VAL A 4 -11.84 45.32 32.12
N VAL A 5 -11.97 44.73 33.32
CA VAL A 5 -11.73 43.29 33.53
C VAL A 5 -12.81 42.40 32.90
N LYS A 6 -14.07 42.89 32.82
CA LYS A 6 -15.15 42.18 32.10
C LYS A 6 -15.02 42.19 30.57
N LYS A 7 -14.16 43.06 30.02
CA LYS A 7 -13.90 43.15 28.57
C LYS A 7 -12.58 42.47 28.14
N LEU A 8 -11.84 41.84 29.05
CA LEU A 8 -10.49 41.34 28.78
C LEU A 8 -10.23 39.86 29.07
N VAL A 9 -11.26 39.08 29.45
CA VAL A 9 -11.10 37.62 29.65
C VAL A 9 -12.03 36.78 28.75
N VAL A 10 -12.76 37.42 27.82
CA VAL A 10 -13.49 36.73 26.73
C VAL A 10 -12.60 36.57 25.48
N ALA A 11 -11.30 36.83 25.60
CA ALA A 11 -10.31 36.66 24.56
C ALA A 11 -9.33 35.52 24.90
N THR A 12 -9.81 34.46 25.56
CA THR A 12 -9.19 33.14 25.41
C THR A 12 -9.52 32.70 24.00
N ALA A 13 -8.73 33.25 23.07
CA ALA A 13 -8.76 32.93 21.67
C ALA A 13 -8.71 31.41 21.60
N LEU A 14 -9.86 30.88 21.18
CA LEU A 14 -10.05 29.53 20.69
C LEU A 14 -9.26 29.43 19.37
N VAL A 15 -7.94 29.62 19.47
CA VAL A 15 -6.99 29.16 18.48
C VAL A 15 -6.95 27.66 18.70
N PHE A 16 -7.99 26.97 18.23
CA PHE A 16 -7.77 25.67 17.62
C PHE A 16 -6.82 25.94 16.46
N SER A 17 -5.53 25.94 16.79
CA SER A 17 -4.51 25.53 15.86
C SER A 17 -4.93 24.12 15.43
N VAL A 18 -5.72 24.05 14.37
CA VAL A 18 -5.85 22.84 13.60
C VAL A 18 -4.47 22.66 12.98
N GLY A 19 -3.56 22.08 13.76
CA GLY A 19 -2.32 21.52 13.30
C GLY A 19 -2.71 20.39 12.38
N VAL A 20 -3.06 20.73 11.14
CA VAL A 20 -3.32 19.76 10.09
C VAL A 20 -1.96 19.13 9.78
N SER A 21 -1.69 18.05 10.51
CA SER A 21 -0.52 17.22 10.34
C SER A 21 -0.46 16.73 8.89
N ALA A 22 0.74 16.58 8.33
CA ALA A 22 0.89 16.04 6.97
C ALA A 22 0.33 14.61 6.86
N GLN A 23 0.26 13.86 7.97
CA GLN A 23 -0.39 12.56 8.06
C GLN A 23 -1.92 12.67 7.92
N ASP A 24 -2.58 13.58 8.64
CA ASP A 24 -4.02 13.82 8.51
C ASP A 24 -4.41 14.26 7.10
N ARG A 25 -3.60 15.08 6.43
CA ARG A 25 -3.87 15.42 5.01
C ARG A 25 -3.76 14.22 4.10
N LYS A 26 -2.78 13.34 4.34
CA LYS A 26 -2.53 12.17 3.50
C LYS A 26 -3.63 11.12 3.66
N GLU A 27 -4.13 10.94 4.87
CA GLU A 27 -5.31 10.14 5.21
C GLU A 27 -6.58 10.70 4.52
N LYS A 28 -6.85 12.00 4.69
CA LYS A 28 -8.00 12.66 4.04
C LYS A 28 -7.92 12.59 2.50
N LEU A 29 -6.74 12.76 1.91
CA LEU A 29 -6.57 12.63 0.45
C LEU A 29 -6.79 11.20 -0.06
N LYS A 30 -6.45 10.18 0.74
CA LYS A 30 -6.71 8.78 0.40
C LYS A 30 -8.20 8.47 0.39
N ASN A 31 -8.95 9.02 1.35
CA ASN A 31 -10.37 8.74 1.55
C ASN A 31 -11.32 9.71 0.82
N ALA A 32 -10.80 10.75 0.19
CA ALA A 32 -11.62 11.70 -0.57
C ALA A 32 -12.35 11.05 -1.76
N THR A 33 -13.59 11.47 -2.00
CA THR A 33 -14.39 11.01 -3.14
C THR A 33 -13.79 11.49 -4.47
N PRO A 34 -14.14 10.85 -5.61
CA PRO A 34 -13.71 11.32 -6.92
C PRO A 34 -14.08 12.79 -7.18
N GLU A 35 -15.28 13.22 -6.77
CA GLU A 35 -15.73 14.61 -6.92
C GLU A 35 -14.91 15.57 -6.06
N GLU A 36 -14.63 15.20 -4.80
CA GLU A 36 -13.79 15.99 -3.89
C GLU A 36 -12.36 16.13 -4.43
N LYS A 37 -11.83 15.08 -5.07
CA LYS A 37 -10.51 15.13 -5.73
C LYS A 37 -10.49 16.07 -6.92
N VAL A 38 -11.54 16.07 -7.75
CA VAL A 38 -11.70 17.01 -8.87
C VAL A 38 -11.76 18.44 -8.35
N GLU A 39 -12.53 18.67 -7.29
CA GLU A 39 -12.68 19.99 -6.68
C GLU A 39 -11.37 20.50 -6.07
N MET A 40 -10.68 19.67 -5.28
CA MET A 40 -9.36 20.01 -4.73
C MET A 40 -8.34 20.33 -5.83
N ARG A 41 -8.33 19.58 -6.94
CA ARG A 41 -7.44 19.85 -8.08
C ARG A 41 -7.80 21.15 -8.79
N THR A 42 -9.09 21.40 -9.00
CA THR A 42 -9.60 22.63 -9.62
C THR A 42 -9.23 23.85 -8.77
N ASN A 43 -9.47 23.78 -7.47
CA ASN A 43 -9.16 24.86 -6.53
C ASN A 43 -7.66 25.12 -6.47
N LYS A 44 -6.85 24.06 -6.37
CA LYS A 44 -5.39 24.19 -6.39
C LYS A 44 -4.87 24.79 -7.70
N MET A 45 -5.45 24.44 -8.84
CA MET A 45 -5.06 25.02 -10.12
C MET A 45 -5.51 26.48 -10.24
N SER A 46 -6.70 26.78 -9.74
CA SER A 46 -7.17 28.16 -9.66
C SER A 46 -6.29 29.05 -8.79
N GLU A 47 -5.91 28.60 -7.60
CA GLU A 47 -5.03 29.38 -6.71
C GLU A 47 -3.67 29.66 -7.35
N LYS A 48 -3.12 28.67 -8.07
CA LYS A 48 -1.80 28.80 -8.71
C LYS A 48 -1.81 29.68 -9.96
N LEU A 49 -2.90 29.66 -10.72
CA LEU A 49 -2.99 30.34 -12.02
C LEU A 49 -3.87 31.59 -11.99
N GLY A 50 -4.53 31.88 -10.88
CA GLY A 50 -5.46 33.00 -10.75
C GLY A 50 -6.73 32.85 -11.59
N LEU A 51 -7.26 31.63 -11.71
CA LEU A 51 -8.41 31.37 -12.60
C LEU A 51 -9.69 32.07 -12.14
N ASP A 52 -10.43 32.65 -13.10
CA ASP A 52 -11.77 33.21 -12.88
C ASP A 52 -12.86 32.10 -12.76
N GLU A 53 -14.10 32.49 -12.43
CA GLU A 53 -15.19 31.53 -12.22
C GLU A 53 -15.58 30.73 -13.47
N ASN A 54 -15.49 31.33 -14.66
CA ASN A 54 -15.82 30.66 -15.91
C ASN A 54 -14.72 29.66 -16.29
N GLN A 55 -13.45 30.02 -16.06
CA GLN A 55 -12.31 29.14 -16.24
C GLN A 55 -12.33 27.97 -15.24
N LYS A 56 -12.65 28.22 -13.97
CA LYS A 56 -12.83 27.18 -12.94
C LYS A 56 -13.86 26.13 -13.35
N LYS A 57 -15.02 26.57 -13.86
CA LYS A 57 -16.09 25.66 -14.32
C LYS A 57 -15.59 24.74 -15.44
N LYS A 58 -14.98 25.30 -16.48
CA LYS A 58 -14.41 24.53 -17.60
C LYS A 58 -13.32 23.56 -17.15
N VAL A 59 -12.43 24.00 -16.25
CA VAL A 59 -11.39 23.15 -15.67
C VAL A 59 -11.98 22.00 -14.86
N LYS A 60 -13.02 22.25 -14.07
CA LYS A 60 -13.72 21.23 -13.29
C LYS A 60 -14.28 20.14 -14.20
N GLU A 61 -14.90 20.53 -15.31
CA GLU A 61 -15.42 19.60 -16.32
C GLU A 61 -14.31 18.75 -16.96
N VAL A 62 -13.18 19.37 -17.33
CA VAL A 62 -12.01 18.64 -17.88
C VAL A 62 -11.48 17.62 -16.86
N PHE A 63 -11.33 17.99 -15.60
CA PHE A 63 -10.86 17.07 -14.58
C PHE A 63 -11.87 15.98 -14.25
N ALA A 64 -13.17 16.25 -14.30
CA ALA A 64 -14.21 15.24 -14.15
C ALA A 64 -14.18 14.21 -15.29
N ALA A 65 -14.02 14.66 -16.54
CA ALA A 65 -13.85 13.77 -17.69
C ALA A 65 -12.58 12.91 -17.55
N GLN A 66 -11.46 13.52 -17.16
CA GLN A 66 -10.20 12.80 -16.94
C GLN A 66 -10.29 11.78 -15.80
N GLN A 67 -11.07 12.05 -14.74
CA GLN A 67 -11.28 11.05 -13.68
C GLN A 67 -11.95 9.79 -14.22
N LYS A 68 -13.02 9.95 -15.03
CA LYS A 68 -13.73 8.81 -15.61
C LYS A 68 -12.81 7.95 -16.50
N GLU A 69 -11.97 8.58 -17.31
CA GLU A 69 -10.98 7.87 -18.11
C GLU A 69 -9.96 7.11 -17.24
N ASN A 70 -9.45 7.76 -16.19
CA ASN A 70 -8.53 7.12 -15.26
C ASN A 70 -9.15 5.96 -14.49
N GLU A 71 -10.44 6.03 -14.17
CA GLU A 71 -11.19 4.94 -13.53
C GLU A 71 -11.30 3.72 -14.44
N ALA A 72 -11.58 3.93 -15.73
CA ALA A 72 -11.63 2.84 -16.70
C ALA A 72 -10.27 2.13 -16.82
N VAL A 73 -9.17 2.89 -16.96
CA VAL A 73 -7.81 2.34 -16.99
C VAL A 73 -7.49 1.62 -15.68
N ARG A 74 -7.94 2.14 -14.53
CA ARG A 74 -7.68 1.52 -13.24
C ARG A 74 -8.38 0.17 -13.09
N GLU A 75 -9.61 0.04 -13.55
CA GLU A 75 -10.34 -1.24 -13.53
C GLU A 75 -9.73 -2.25 -14.50
N GLU A 76 -9.30 -1.82 -15.69
CA GLU A 76 -8.57 -2.67 -16.63
C GLU A 76 -7.27 -3.21 -16.00
N MET A 77 -6.45 -2.31 -15.45
CA MET A 77 -5.21 -2.69 -14.76
C MET A 77 -5.45 -3.59 -13.53
N LYS A 78 -6.60 -3.45 -12.86
CA LYS A 78 -6.98 -4.30 -11.73
C LYS A 78 -7.28 -5.72 -12.20
N SER A 79 -8.03 -5.88 -13.29
CA SER A 79 -8.30 -7.18 -13.90
C SER A 79 -7.01 -7.88 -14.35
N GLU A 80 -6.11 -7.16 -15.01
CA GLU A 80 -4.80 -7.71 -15.42
C GLU A 80 -3.96 -8.14 -14.22
N ARG A 81 -3.92 -7.32 -13.15
CA ARG A 81 -3.21 -7.66 -11.92
C ARG A 81 -3.77 -8.91 -11.25
N GLU A 82 -5.09 -9.10 -11.24
CA GLU A 82 -5.72 -10.31 -10.69
C GLU A 82 -5.36 -11.55 -11.50
N LYS A 83 -5.41 -11.47 -12.84
CA LYS A 83 -4.96 -12.56 -13.72
C LYS A 83 -3.49 -12.91 -13.50
N ALA A 84 -2.62 -11.90 -13.49
CA ALA A 84 -1.18 -12.08 -13.25
C ALA A 84 -0.90 -12.66 -11.85
N ARG A 85 -1.70 -12.29 -10.83
CA ARG A 85 -1.60 -12.85 -9.49
C ARG A 85 -1.97 -14.34 -9.48
N ALA A 86 -3.06 -14.72 -10.15
CA ALA A 86 -3.49 -16.10 -10.23
C ALA A 86 -2.45 -16.97 -10.96
N GLU A 87 -1.88 -16.48 -12.07
CA GLU A 87 -0.81 -17.17 -12.79
C GLU A 87 0.44 -17.34 -11.93
N ARG A 88 0.87 -16.28 -11.23
CA ARG A 88 2.01 -16.33 -10.31
C ARG A 88 1.80 -17.32 -9.17
N GLU A 89 0.58 -17.42 -8.65
CA GLU A 89 0.25 -18.37 -7.60
C GLU A 89 0.34 -19.82 -8.08
N LYS A 90 -0.18 -20.11 -9.28
CA LYS A 90 -0.04 -21.43 -9.93
C LYS A 90 1.42 -21.79 -10.14
N ALA A 91 2.21 -20.89 -10.74
CA ALA A 91 3.63 -21.10 -10.97
C ALA A 91 4.41 -21.34 -9.67
N LEU A 92 4.04 -20.65 -8.58
CA LEU A 92 4.65 -20.87 -7.27
C LEU A 92 4.29 -22.23 -6.68
N ALA A 93 3.03 -22.67 -6.82
CA ALA A 93 2.57 -23.98 -6.37
C ALA A 93 3.28 -25.12 -7.12
N GLU A 94 3.39 -25.01 -8.44
CA GLU A 94 4.13 -25.96 -9.29
C GLU A 94 5.60 -26.05 -8.89
N LYS A 95 6.27 -24.89 -8.74
CA LYS A 95 7.66 -24.83 -8.29
C LYS A 95 7.83 -25.49 -6.92
N LYS A 96 6.91 -25.26 -5.98
CA LYS A 96 6.94 -25.89 -4.65
C LYS A 96 6.79 -27.41 -4.76
N ALA A 97 5.92 -27.91 -5.64
CA ALA A 97 5.75 -29.34 -5.87
C ALA A 97 7.01 -29.99 -6.47
N ILE A 98 7.64 -29.33 -7.45
CA ILE A 98 8.90 -29.80 -8.07
C ILE A 98 10.01 -29.89 -7.02
N LEU A 99 10.20 -28.83 -6.21
CA LEU A 99 11.22 -28.81 -5.16
C LEU A 99 10.98 -29.91 -4.11
N LYS A 100 9.71 -30.16 -3.73
CA LYS A 100 9.37 -31.25 -2.82
C LYS A 100 9.75 -32.62 -3.40
N LYS A 101 9.42 -32.88 -4.67
CA LYS A 101 9.79 -34.14 -5.35
C LYS A 101 11.31 -34.32 -5.43
N GLN A 102 12.04 -33.25 -5.77
CA GLN A 102 13.51 -33.29 -5.80
C GLN A 102 14.11 -33.59 -4.43
N HIS A 103 13.56 -32.99 -3.38
CA HIS A 103 13.98 -33.24 -2.01
C HIS A 103 13.73 -34.70 -1.58
N GLU A 104 12.55 -35.24 -1.88
CA GLU A 104 12.21 -36.64 -1.59
C GLU A 104 13.10 -37.62 -2.38
N ALA A 105 13.35 -37.35 -3.66
CA ALA A 105 14.24 -38.16 -4.48
C ALA A 105 15.70 -38.13 -3.95
N LEU A 106 16.18 -36.97 -3.53
CA LEU A 106 17.51 -36.84 -2.92
C LEU A 106 17.56 -37.61 -1.60
N LYS A 107 16.55 -37.47 -0.75
CA LYS A 107 16.42 -38.19 0.52
C LYS A 107 16.49 -39.72 0.31
N ALA A 108 15.77 -40.24 -0.68
CA ALA A 108 15.77 -41.66 -1.01
C ALA A 108 17.15 -42.15 -1.48
N LYS A 109 17.89 -41.34 -2.27
CA LYS A 109 19.24 -41.67 -2.72
C LYS A 109 20.28 -41.60 -1.60
N LEU A 110 20.11 -40.70 -0.64
CA LEU A 110 21.05 -40.51 0.47
C LEU A 110 20.84 -41.52 1.61
N LYS A 111 19.60 -41.96 1.84
CA LYS A 111 19.28 -42.91 2.92
C LYS A 111 20.13 -44.20 2.94
N PRO A 112 20.43 -44.86 1.81
CA PRO A 112 21.30 -46.04 1.82
C PRO A 112 22.80 -45.71 1.92
N ILE A 113 23.21 -44.46 1.70
CA ILE A 113 24.62 -44.02 1.70
C ILE A 113 25.05 -43.53 3.10
N LEU A 114 24.12 -42.91 3.82
CA LEU A 114 24.39 -42.30 5.12
C LEU A 114 24.11 -43.28 6.27
N THR A 115 24.92 -43.20 7.32
CA THR A 115 24.56 -43.82 8.60
C THR A 115 23.35 -43.11 9.22
N GLU A 116 22.67 -43.75 10.18
CA GLU A 116 21.48 -43.18 10.81
C GLU A 116 21.77 -41.81 11.46
N GLU A 117 22.91 -41.66 12.13
CA GLU A 117 23.34 -40.41 12.74
C GLU A 117 23.61 -39.31 11.70
N GLN A 118 24.27 -39.67 10.59
CA GLN A 118 24.55 -38.75 9.49
C GLN A 118 23.25 -38.28 8.80
N PHE A 119 22.29 -39.20 8.63
CA PHE A 119 20.99 -38.89 8.05
C PHE A 119 20.17 -37.94 8.94
N LYS A 120 20.12 -38.19 10.26
CA LYS A 120 19.48 -37.29 11.24
C LYS A 120 20.10 -35.90 11.21
N LYS A 121 21.43 -35.81 11.16
CA LYS A 121 22.15 -34.54 11.06
C LYS A 121 21.84 -33.80 9.74
N TRP A 122 21.73 -34.52 8.64
CA TRP A 122 21.35 -33.95 7.35
C TRP A 122 19.91 -33.41 7.38
N GLU A 123 18.94 -34.15 7.92
CA GLU A 123 17.55 -33.68 8.06
C GLU A 123 17.46 -32.41 8.93
N ALA A 124 18.20 -32.37 10.04
CA ALA A 124 18.26 -31.18 10.90
C ALA A 124 18.81 -29.97 10.15
N MET A 125 19.87 -30.14 9.36
CA MET A 125 20.46 -29.08 8.53
C MET A 125 19.48 -28.55 7.48
N GLN A 126 18.67 -29.43 6.86
CA GLN A 126 17.64 -29.01 5.90
C GLN A 126 16.56 -28.16 6.56
N ASN A 127 16.10 -28.56 7.76
CA ASN A 127 15.10 -27.81 8.51
C ASN A 127 15.63 -26.44 8.96
N GLU A 128 16.86 -26.38 9.47
CA GLU A 128 17.49 -25.11 9.87
C GLU A 128 17.62 -24.14 8.70
N ASN A 129 18.03 -24.63 7.52
CA ASN A 129 18.10 -23.83 6.31
C ASN A 129 16.72 -23.30 5.88
N MET A 130 15.66 -24.10 6.03
CA MET A 130 14.30 -23.63 5.76
C MET A 130 13.86 -22.52 6.71
N GLU A 131 14.14 -22.65 8.00
CA GLU A 131 13.79 -21.61 8.99
C GLU A 131 14.56 -20.31 8.72
N LYS A 132 15.86 -20.37 8.43
CA LYS A 132 16.65 -19.19 8.03
C LYS A 132 16.06 -18.47 6.81
N VAL A 133 15.58 -19.22 5.82
CA VAL A 133 14.92 -18.64 4.63
C VAL A 133 13.59 -17.97 5.01
N LYS A 134 12.80 -18.57 5.91
CA LYS A 134 11.56 -17.96 6.41
C LYS A 134 11.83 -16.68 7.20
N GLU A 135 12.80 -16.69 8.10
CA GLU A 135 13.18 -15.52 8.89
C GLU A 135 13.64 -14.35 8.01
N ARG A 136 14.51 -14.60 7.02
CA ARG A 136 14.94 -13.56 6.06
C ARG A 136 13.76 -12.98 5.29
N ARG A 137 12.77 -13.81 4.93
CA ARG A 137 11.56 -13.35 4.25
C ARG A 137 10.67 -12.50 5.16
N ASN A 138 10.59 -12.82 6.44
CA ASN A 138 9.80 -12.05 7.41
C ASN A 138 10.45 -10.69 7.72
N HIS A 139 11.78 -10.64 7.89
CA HIS A 139 12.50 -9.38 8.08
C HIS A 139 12.38 -8.43 6.89
N LYS A 140 12.28 -8.93 5.65
CA LYS A 140 12.10 -8.09 4.45
C LYS A 140 10.67 -7.56 4.28
N LYS A 141 9.70 -8.06 5.06
CA LYS A 141 8.29 -7.65 5.00
C LYS A 141 7.90 -6.64 6.08
N GLN A 142 8.73 -6.46 7.11
CA GLN A 142 8.63 -5.38 8.10
C GLN A 142 9.28 -4.11 7.54
#